data_AF-A0A920YG43-F1
#
_entry.id   AF-A0A920YG43-F1
#
_cell.length_a   1.000
_cell.length_b   1.000
_cell.length_c   1.000
_cell.angle_alpha   90.00
_cell.angle_beta   90.00
_cell.angle_gamma   90.00
#
_symmetry.space_group_name_H-M   'P 1'
#
loop_
_entity.id
_entity.type
_entity.pdbx_description
1 polymer ?
#
loop_
_entity_poly.entity_id
_entity_poly.type
_entity_poly.pdbx_seq_one_letter_code
_entity_poly.pdbx_strand_id
1 'polypeptide(L)'
;MKALITLSMAMLVTLVLAGCASPGPTVAPGPPASHQELAHHYAPVIHQGVASDQDFITAVDFDGDWVGNNNWENQPTGDLSAYVYYSVVETKSHWFLFYALFHPRDYTRDPCEESNGCHENDMESIQIIVAKDDTPLGHLQAVETLAHSHIYLYVADRSVKGNFLKVKDWVRLEGSHPIVYVEAYGHGIYAHRKIFLPHVVIYRVGERAEVPESFEDDDVSYQLVPIYETLWMHRDEIGPGWAFDQPFNYRGRTLPAAIDGDNYGQDKANTPWGYNQATGNVLSRGDWFLDPAKALAYHAGFSGDFSVEYVYNPYLTDR
;
A
#
# COMPACT_ATOMS: atom_id res chain seq x y z
N MET A 1 93.88 -24.23 3.64
CA MET A 1 93.56 -22.87 3.12
C MET A 1 92.08 -22.61 3.37
N LYS A 2 91.78 -21.54 4.13
CA LYS A 2 90.62 -20.62 4.10
C LYS A 2 89.26 -21.18 3.57
N ALA A 3 88.11 -21.00 4.21
CA ALA A 3 87.65 -19.85 4.99
C ALA A 3 86.42 -20.23 5.87
N LEU A 4 86.30 -19.55 7.01
CA LEU A 4 85.06 -19.38 7.76
C LEU A 4 84.09 -18.49 6.95
N ILE A 5 82.81 -18.87 6.91
CA ILE A 5 81.71 -17.93 6.70
C ILE A 5 80.68 -18.21 7.80
N THR A 6 80.64 -17.30 8.78
CA THR A 6 79.59 -17.17 9.78
C THR A 6 78.35 -16.56 9.14
N LEU A 7 77.22 -17.26 9.22
CA LEU A 7 75.90 -16.73 8.82
C LEU A 7 75.13 -16.33 10.09
N SER A 8 74.97 -15.03 10.30
CA SER A 8 74.16 -14.45 11.39
C SER A 8 72.68 -14.65 11.09
N MET A 9 71.98 -15.36 11.97
CA MET A 9 70.53 -15.54 11.90
C MET A 9 69.86 -14.44 12.73
N ALA A 10 69.26 -13.46 12.05
CA ALA A 10 68.46 -12.42 12.70
C ALA A 10 67.11 -13.02 13.12
N MET A 11 66.85 -13.09 14.42
CA MET A 11 65.59 -13.57 15.00
C MET A 11 64.63 -12.37 15.10
N LEU A 12 63.66 -12.30 14.19
CA LEU A 12 62.59 -11.29 14.23
C LEU A 12 61.54 -11.75 15.25
N VAL A 13 61.46 -11.08 16.39
CA VAL A 13 60.41 -11.32 17.40
C VAL A 13 59.19 -10.49 17.01
N THR A 14 58.18 -11.11 16.42
CA THR A 14 56.85 -10.52 16.23
C THR A 14 56.05 -10.67 17.53
N LEU A 15 55.85 -9.55 18.22
CA LEU A 15 54.97 -9.47 19.39
C LEU A 15 53.52 -9.50 18.91
N VAL A 16 52.85 -10.65 19.02
CA VAL A 16 51.40 -10.74 18.79
C VAL A 16 50.69 -10.23 20.03
N LEU A 17 50.24 -8.98 19.99
CA LEU A 17 49.29 -8.45 20.97
C LEU A 17 47.93 -9.09 20.71
N ALA A 18 47.61 -10.15 21.45
CA ALA A 18 46.25 -10.67 21.54
C ALA A 18 45.39 -9.66 22.31
N GLY A 19 44.83 -8.69 21.58
CA GLY A 19 43.81 -7.79 22.11
C GLY A 19 42.54 -8.59 22.37
N CYS A 20 42.21 -8.81 23.64
CA CYS A 20 40.88 -9.22 24.05
C CYS A 20 39.89 -8.07 23.72
N ALA A 21 39.40 -8.02 22.49
CA ALA A 21 38.24 -7.21 22.17
C ALA A 21 37.06 -7.78 22.96
N SER A 22 36.66 -7.07 24.00
CA SER A 22 35.41 -7.36 24.69
C SER A 22 34.28 -7.19 23.68
N PRO A 23 33.34 -8.13 23.54
CA PRO A 23 32.17 -7.91 22.72
C PRO A 23 31.48 -6.64 23.23
N GLY A 24 31.24 -5.69 22.33
CA GLY A 24 30.49 -4.49 22.63
C GLY A 24 29.12 -4.86 23.18
N PRO A 25 28.47 -3.98 23.97
CA PRO A 25 27.14 -4.26 24.50
C PRO A 25 26.21 -4.60 23.33
N THR A 26 25.69 -5.83 23.33
CA THR A 26 24.54 -6.23 22.52
C THR A 26 23.37 -5.37 22.97
N VAL A 27 23.04 -4.35 22.18
CA VAL A 27 21.81 -3.60 22.34
C VAL A 27 20.68 -4.61 22.16
N ALA A 28 19.94 -4.90 23.23
CA ALA A 28 18.76 -5.72 23.13
C ALA A 28 17.81 -5.08 22.09
N PRO A 29 17.23 -5.85 21.17
CA PRO A 29 16.26 -5.29 20.24
C PRO A 29 15.14 -4.63 21.05
N GLY A 30 14.79 -3.40 20.65
CA GLY A 30 13.68 -2.66 21.23
C GLY A 30 12.36 -3.42 21.05
N PRO A 31 11.28 -3.04 21.75
CA PRO A 31 9.96 -3.58 21.46
C PRO A 31 9.61 -3.37 19.98
N PRO A 32 8.82 -4.26 19.36
CA PRO A 32 8.31 -4.04 18.00
C PRO A 32 7.61 -2.67 17.89
N ALA A 33 7.74 -2.02 16.74
CA ALA A 33 6.99 -0.81 16.46
C ALA A 33 5.48 -1.09 16.54
N SER A 34 4.71 -0.10 16.99
CA SER A 34 3.26 -0.17 16.94
C SER A 34 2.76 -0.23 15.49
N HIS A 35 1.53 -0.72 15.28
CA HIS A 35 0.94 -0.74 13.94
C HIS A 35 0.81 0.65 13.32
N GLN A 36 0.55 1.67 14.13
CA GLN A 36 0.52 3.06 13.65
C GLN A 36 1.92 3.52 13.22
N GLU A 37 2.97 3.25 14.00
CA GLU A 37 4.34 3.58 13.62
C GLU A 37 4.77 2.86 12.34
N LEU A 38 4.40 1.57 12.17
CA LEU A 38 4.65 0.82 10.93
C LEU A 38 3.92 1.45 9.72
N ALA A 39 2.65 1.82 9.89
CA ALA A 39 1.86 2.46 8.84
C ALA A 39 2.49 3.81 8.43
N HIS A 40 2.86 4.66 9.38
CA HIS A 40 3.53 5.93 9.05
C HIS A 40 4.92 5.72 8.44
N HIS A 41 5.71 4.77 8.94
CA HIS A 41 7.09 4.54 8.47
C HIS A 41 7.15 4.10 7.01
N TYR A 42 6.20 3.28 6.58
CA TYR A 42 6.15 2.74 5.22
C TYR A 42 5.06 3.40 4.35
N ALA A 43 4.37 4.44 4.83
CA ALA A 43 3.33 5.12 4.06
C ALA A 43 3.90 5.58 2.70
N PRO A 44 3.19 5.42 1.58
CA PRO A 44 3.74 5.70 0.27
C PRO A 44 3.98 7.20 0.03
N VAL A 45 5.00 7.55 -0.76
CA VAL A 45 5.04 8.86 -1.44
C VAL A 45 4.29 8.71 -2.76
N ILE A 46 3.27 9.54 -2.95
CA ILE A 46 2.31 9.39 -4.05
C ILE A 46 2.57 10.47 -5.09
N HIS A 47 3.10 10.09 -6.25
CA HIS A 47 3.17 10.97 -7.41
C HIS A 47 1.93 10.76 -8.27
N GLN A 48 1.03 11.72 -8.26
CA GLN A 48 -0.24 11.59 -8.95
C GLN A 48 -0.32 12.50 -10.16
N GLY A 49 -0.66 11.93 -11.31
CA GLY A 49 -1.05 12.71 -12.47
C GLY A 49 -2.36 13.44 -12.20
N VAL A 50 -2.41 14.71 -12.57
CA VAL A 50 -3.60 15.57 -12.36
C VAL A 50 -3.91 16.32 -13.64
N ALA A 51 -5.18 16.26 -14.05
CA ALA A 51 -5.78 17.05 -15.12
C ALA A 51 -6.83 18.05 -14.61
N SER A 52 -7.49 17.75 -13.50
CA SER A 52 -8.37 18.66 -12.75
C SER A 52 -8.40 18.31 -11.27
N ASP A 53 -9.09 19.11 -10.46
CA ASP A 53 -9.33 18.83 -9.04
C ASP A 53 -10.13 17.55 -8.78
N GLN A 54 -10.82 17.01 -9.79
CA GLN A 54 -11.46 15.69 -9.74
C GLN A 54 -10.47 14.55 -9.52
N ASP A 55 -9.20 14.74 -9.90
CA ASP A 55 -8.15 13.75 -9.64
C ASP A 55 -7.65 13.80 -8.19
N PHE A 56 -7.99 14.81 -7.37
CA PHE A 56 -7.43 14.93 -6.03
C PHE A 56 -7.88 13.78 -5.11
N ILE A 57 -6.94 13.30 -4.30
CA ILE A 57 -7.23 12.31 -3.25
C ILE A 57 -8.06 13.01 -2.18
N THR A 58 -9.17 12.41 -1.75
CA THR A 58 -9.95 12.90 -0.62
C THR A 58 -10.59 11.75 0.18
N ALA A 59 -11.35 12.07 1.23
CA ALA A 59 -12.14 11.12 1.98
C ALA A 59 -13.41 10.70 1.22
N VAL A 60 -13.96 9.53 1.55
CA VAL A 60 -15.26 9.05 1.05
C VAL A 60 -16.39 9.96 1.50
N ASP A 61 -16.31 10.52 2.71
CA ASP A 61 -17.28 11.44 3.31
C ASP A 61 -16.87 12.92 3.16
N PHE A 62 -16.17 13.26 2.07
CA PHE A 62 -15.62 14.60 1.83
C PHE A 62 -16.67 15.72 1.79
N ASP A 63 -17.94 15.37 1.57
CA ASP A 63 -19.10 16.27 1.56
C ASP A 63 -19.90 16.25 2.88
N GLY A 64 -19.46 15.44 3.85
CA GLY A 64 -20.00 15.36 5.20
C GLY A 64 -21.09 14.32 5.41
N ASP A 65 -21.33 13.42 4.44
CA ASP A 65 -22.22 12.28 4.62
C ASP A 65 -21.61 10.95 4.12
N TRP A 66 -22.40 9.86 4.16
CA TRP A 66 -21.98 8.51 3.74
C TRP A 66 -22.91 7.98 2.65
N VAL A 67 -23.41 8.87 1.79
CA VAL A 67 -24.27 8.52 0.66
C VAL A 67 -23.36 8.33 -0.55
N GLY A 68 -23.05 7.10 -0.92
CA GLY A 68 -22.06 6.84 -1.98
C GLY A 68 -22.48 7.37 -3.36
N ASN A 69 -23.79 7.43 -3.62
CA ASN A 69 -24.36 7.74 -4.93
C ASN A 69 -24.72 9.23 -5.16
N ASN A 70 -24.08 10.15 -4.44
CA ASN A 70 -24.15 11.59 -4.70
C ASN A 70 -22.75 12.26 -4.76
N ASN A 71 -21.69 11.46 -4.65
CA ASN A 71 -20.31 11.90 -4.60
C ASN A 71 -19.89 12.57 -5.91
N TRP A 72 -20.43 12.10 -7.05
CA TRP A 72 -20.17 12.74 -8.33
C TRP A 72 -20.67 14.19 -8.27
N GLU A 73 -21.94 14.43 -7.92
CA GLU A 73 -22.53 15.78 -7.88
C GLU A 73 -21.88 16.67 -6.81
N ASN A 74 -21.47 16.11 -5.68
CA ASN A 74 -20.96 16.86 -4.54
C ASN A 74 -19.47 17.21 -4.64
N GLN A 75 -18.70 16.51 -5.49
CA GLN A 75 -17.26 16.75 -5.71
C GLN A 75 -16.87 18.23 -5.87
N PRO A 76 -17.59 19.07 -6.64
CA PRO A 76 -17.17 20.47 -6.85
C PRO A 76 -17.25 21.37 -5.61
N THR A 77 -17.91 20.93 -4.54
CA THR A 77 -18.15 21.74 -3.32
C THR A 77 -17.68 21.11 -2.02
N GLY A 78 -17.30 19.83 -2.03
CA GLY A 78 -16.82 19.16 -0.83
C GLY A 78 -15.36 19.48 -0.49
N ASP A 79 -14.90 18.96 0.64
CA ASP A 79 -13.54 19.17 1.15
C ASP A 79 -12.55 18.21 0.49
N LEU A 80 -11.72 18.71 -0.43
CA LEU A 80 -10.73 17.89 -1.15
C LEU A 80 -9.42 17.69 -0.37
N SER A 81 -9.45 17.74 0.97
CA SER A 81 -8.30 17.49 1.81
C SER A 81 -7.85 16.02 1.69
N ALA A 82 -6.54 15.79 1.51
CA ALA A 82 -6.03 14.46 1.22
C ALA A 82 -6.04 13.51 2.43
N TYR A 83 -6.92 12.50 2.39
CA TYR A 83 -6.96 11.40 3.34
C TYR A 83 -6.60 10.08 2.65
N VAL A 84 -5.70 9.32 3.25
CA VAL A 84 -5.32 7.98 2.78
C VAL A 84 -5.77 6.96 3.80
N TYR A 85 -6.65 6.06 3.38
CA TYR A 85 -7.15 5.00 4.23
C TYR A 85 -6.09 3.93 4.40
N TYR A 86 -5.87 3.45 5.63
CA TYR A 86 -4.89 2.39 5.87
C TYR A 86 -5.40 1.26 6.75
N SER A 87 -4.73 0.12 6.64
CA SER A 87 -4.92 -1.03 7.51
C SER A 87 -3.60 -1.75 7.74
N VAL A 88 -3.44 -2.32 8.94
CA VAL A 88 -2.32 -3.20 9.27
C VAL A 88 -2.85 -4.58 9.63
N VAL A 89 -2.31 -5.60 8.98
CA VAL A 89 -2.53 -7.01 9.32
C VAL A 89 -1.17 -7.66 9.59
N GLU A 90 -1.12 -8.53 10.59
CA GLU A 90 0.12 -9.12 11.09
C GLU A 90 0.02 -10.64 11.17
N THR A 91 0.98 -11.33 10.57
CA THR A 91 1.21 -12.76 10.80
C THR A 91 2.43 -12.97 11.68
N LYS A 92 2.76 -14.23 12.01
CA LYS A 92 3.99 -14.52 12.76
C LYS A 92 5.27 -14.01 12.09
N SER A 93 5.29 -13.86 10.77
CA SER A 93 6.51 -13.46 10.04
C SER A 93 6.42 -12.19 9.22
N HIS A 94 5.23 -11.62 8.99
CA HIS A 94 5.08 -10.42 8.14
C HIS A 94 4.08 -9.43 8.72
N TRP A 95 4.24 -8.17 8.33
CA TRP A 95 3.19 -7.15 8.36
C TRP A 95 2.74 -6.86 6.93
N PHE A 96 1.44 -6.68 6.78
CA PHE A 96 0.78 -6.30 5.54
C PHE A 96 0.13 -4.93 5.80
N LEU A 97 0.67 -3.91 5.16
CA LEU A 97 0.23 -2.53 5.31
C LEU A 97 -0.54 -2.16 4.04
N PHE A 98 -1.85 -2.02 4.17
CA PHE A 98 -2.74 -1.70 3.07
C PHE A 98 -3.04 -0.21 3.07
N TYR A 99 -3.05 0.41 1.90
CA TYR A 99 -3.42 1.81 1.70
C TYR A 99 -4.41 1.91 0.55
N ALA A 100 -5.47 2.69 0.71
CA ALA A 100 -6.46 2.93 -0.33
C ALA A 100 -6.61 4.44 -0.58
N LEU A 101 -6.63 4.82 -1.85
CA LEU A 101 -6.81 6.18 -2.33
C LEU A 101 -8.22 6.28 -2.89
N PHE A 102 -8.97 7.30 -2.49
CA PHE A 102 -10.32 7.53 -2.96
C PHE A 102 -10.40 8.81 -3.79
N HIS A 103 -11.19 8.73 -4.86
CA HIS A 103 -11.52 9.83 -5.75
C HIS A 103 -13.04 9.84 -5.96
N PRO A 104 -13.75 10.97 -5.84
CA PRO A 104 -15.21 11.00 -6.02
C PRO A 104 -15.65 10.68 -7.45
N ARG A 105 -14.76 10.80 -8.44
CA ARG A 105 -15.06 10.60 -9.86
C ARG A 105 -13.91 9.89 -10.58
N ASP A 106 -14.18 8.74 -11.20
CA ASP A 106 -13.38 8.24 -12.32
C ASP A 106 -13.94 8.85 -13.60
N TYR A 107 -13.11 9.53 -14.38
CA TYR A 107 -13.54 10.21 -15.59
C TYR A 107 -12.57 10.00 -16.72
N THR A 108 -12.88 10.55 -17.90
CA THR A 108 -11.97 10.43 -19.06
C THR A 108 -11.75 11.77 -19.74
N ARG A 109 -10.82 11.81 -20.70
CA ARG A 109 -10.62 13.01 -21.55
C ARG A 109 -11.84 13.33 -22.41
N ASP A 110 -12.54 12.30 -22.86
CA ASP A 110 -13.77 12.45 -23.63
C ASP A 110 -14.95 12.69 -22.66
N PRO A 111 -16.01 13.40 -23.10
CA PRO A 111 -17.21 13.60 -22.28
C PRO A 111 -17.76 12.27 -21.75
N CYS A 112 -18.18 12.27 -20.48
CA CYS A 112 -18.59 11.02 -19.83
C CYS A 112 -19.85 10.41 -20.43
N GLU A 113 -20.72 11.21 -21.07
CA GLU A 113 -21.87 10.72 -21.83
C GLU A 113 -21.47 9.89 -23.07
N GLU A 114 -20.23 10.05 -23.54
CA GLU A 114 -19.68 9.38 -24.73
C GLU A 114 -18.63 8.32 -24.37
N SER A 115 -18.29 8.19 -23.08
CA SER A 115 -17.21 7.33 -22.58
C SER A 115 -17.77 6.17 -21.74
N ASN A 116 -17.19 4.98 -21.91
CA ASN A 116 -17.48 3.83 -21.05
C ASN A 116 -16.51 3.73 -19.85
N GLY A 117 -15.61 4.71 -19.70
CA GLY A 117 -14.62 4.74 -18.62
C GLY A 117 -15.08 5.50 -17.39
N CYS A 118 -16.00 6.47 -17.54
CA CYS A 118 -16.42 7.26 -16.39
C CYS A 118 -17.30 6.48 -15.43
N HIS A 119 -17.14 6.71 -14.13
CA HIS A 119 -18.08 6.30 -13.11
C HIS A 119 -17.92 7.11 -11.82
N GLU A 120 -19.01 7.19 -11.07
CA GLU A 120 -18.99 7.68 -9.70
C GLU A 120 -18.14 6.80 -8.80
N ASN A 121 -17.39 7.48 -7.92
CA ASN A 121 -16.42 6.91 -7.02
C ASN A 121 -15.25 6.22 -7.75
N ASP A 122 -14.10 6.22 -7.13
CA ASP A 122 -13.00 5.34 -7.49
C ASP A 122 -12.19 5.04 -6.24
N MET A 123 -11.73 3.81 -6.14
CA MET A 123 -10.85 3.41 -5.06
C MET A 123 -9.83 2.40 -5.54
N GLU A 124 -8.59 2.84 -5.53
CA GLU A 124 -7.42 2.07 -5.93
C GLU A 124 -6.50 1.87 -4.73
N SER A 125 -5.78 0.76 -4.69
CA SER A 125 -5.09 0.34 -3.45
C SER A 125 -3.66 -0.15 -3.65
N ILE A 126 -2.92 -0.11 -2.54
CA ILE A 126 -1.52 -0.50 -2.41
C ILE A 126 -1.43 -1.47 -1.23
N GLN A 127 -0.72 -2.59 -1.40
CA GLN A 127 -0.36 -3.48 -0.31
C GLN A 127 1.16 -3.54 -0.19
N ILE A 128 1.68 -3.07 0.93
CA ILE A 128 3.08 -3.10 1.29
C ILE A 128 3.34 -4.31 2.18
N ILE A 129 4.36 -5.09 1.81
CA ILE A 129 4.70 -6.35 2.46
C ILE A 129 6.05 -6.20 3.15
N VAL A 130 6.03 -6.27 4.47
CA VAL A 130 7.21 -6.10 5.33
C VAL A 130 7.47 -7.41 6.05
N ALA A 131 8.64 -8.00 5.85
CA ALA A 131 9.05 -9.15 6.63
C ALA A 131 9.62 -8.71 7.96
N LYS A 132 9.25 -9.43 9.01
CA LYS A 132 9.81 -9.24 10.35
C LYS A 132 11.22 -9.79 10.40
N ASP A 133 12.07 -9.11 11.15
CA ASP A 133 13.41 -9.56 11.51
C ASP A 133 13.71 -9.12 12.96
N ASP A 134 14.98 -9.09 13.34
CA ASP A 134 15.40 -8.68 14.69
C ASP A 134 15.28 -7.15 14.93
N THR A 135 14.76 -6.37 13.98
CA THR A 135 14.52 -4.94 14.11
C THR A 135 13.06 -4.61 14.39
N PRO A 136 12.76 -3.47 15.05
CA PRO A 136 11.37 -3.09 15.35
C PRO A 136 10.49 -2.82 14.11
N LEU A 137 11.10 -2.51 12.97
CA LEU A 137 10.40 -2.11 11.73
C LEU A 137 10.45 -3.19 10.64
N GLY A 138 11.29 -4.22 10.78
CA GLY A 138 11.51 -5.21 9.75
C GLY A 138 12.16 -4.64 8.49
N HIS A 139 11.94 -5.32 7.37
CA HIS A 139 12.39 -4.87 6.06
C HIS A 139 11.32 -5.06 4.99
N LEU A 140 11.19 -4.05 4.12
CA LEU A 140 10.31 -4.08 2.96
C LEU A 140 10.76 -5.19 2.01
N GLN A 141 9.83 -6.06 1.61
CA GLN A 141 10.10 -7.14 0.66
C GLN A 141 9.42 -6.93 -0.70
N ALA A 142 8.17 -6.48 -0.68
CA ALA A 142 7.37 -6.32 -1.88
C ALA A 142 6.32 -5.21 -1.72
N VAL A 143 5.82 -4.74 -2.86
CA VAL A 143 4.67 -3.86 -2.98
C VAL A 143 3.77 -4.44 -4.06
N GLU A 144 2.49 -4.61 -3.75
CA GLU A 144 1.46 -4.88 -4.73
C GLU A 144 0.62 -3.61 -4.94
N THR A 145 0.33 -3.26 -6.19
CA THR A 145 -0.54 -2.11 -6.52
C THR A 145 -1.68 -2.55 -7.42
N LEU A 146 -2.85 -1.93 -7.25
CA LEU A 146 -3.97 -2.08 -8.17
C LEU A 146 -3.91 -0.97 -9.22
N ALA A 147 -4.13 -1.35 -10.48
CA ALA A 147 -4.50 -0.39 -11.50
C ALA A 147 -5.61 -0.99 -12.35
N HIS A 148 -6.78 -0.36 -12.29
CA HIS A 148 -7.99 -0.76 -12.98
C HIS A 148 -8.37 -2.20 -12.59
N SER A 149 -8.18 -3.14 -13.51
CA SER A 149 -8.52 -4.56 -13.33
C SER A 149 -7.34 -5.46 -12.99
N HIS A 150 -6.17 -4.92 -12.63
CA HIS A 150 -4.95 -5.71 -12.45
C HIS A 150 -4.18 -5.35 -11.18
N ILE A 151 -3.78 -6.38 -10.43
CA ILE A 151 -2.79 -6.26 -9.37
C ILE A 151 -1.39 -6.52 -9.96
N TYR A 152 -0.44 -5.63 -9.64
CA TYR A 152 0.96 -5.72 -10.08
C TYR A 152 1.87 -5.96 -8.88
N LEU A 153 2.82 -6.88 -9.03
CA LEU A 153 3.82 -7.19 -8.01
C LEU A 153 5.15 -6.48 -8.31
N TYR A 154 5.66 -5.73 -7.33
CA TYR A 154 6.98 -5.10 -7.34
C TYR A 154 7.80 -5.61 -6.16
N VAL A 155 9.12 -5.66 -6.33
CA VAL A 155 10.01 -6.21 -5.30
C VAL A 155 10.95 -5.14 -4.73
N ALA A 156 11.21 -5.23 -3.43
CA ALA A 156 12.25 -4.48 -2.73
C ALA A 156 13.39 -5.40 -2.25
N ASP A 157 13.15 -6.72 -2.22
CA ASP A 157 14.09 -7.72 -1.79
C ASP A 157 14.20 -8.90 -2.79
N ARG A 158 15.39 -9.51 -2.87
CA ARG A 158 15.64 -10.62 -3.80
C ARG A 158 14.98 -11.94 -3.37
N SER A 159 14.54 -12.06 -2.13
CA SER A 159 13.83 -13.23 -1.59
C SER A 159 12.46 -13.43 -2.23
N VAL A 160 11.87 -12.36 -2.78
CA VAL A 160 10.60 -12.41 -3.50
C VAL A 160 10.82 -12.73 -4.97
N LYS A 161 10.03 -13.68 -5.48
CA LYS A 161 9.97 -14.10 -6.88
C LYS A 161 8.54 -14.07 -7.38
N GLY A 162 8.37 -13.93 -8.69
CA GLY A 162 7.06 -14.05 -9.30
C GLY A 162 6.54 -15.48 -9.20
N ASN A 163 5.24 -15.63 -9.03
CA ASN A 163 4.52 -16.89 -9.14
C ASN A 163 3.29 -16.70 -10.03
N PHE A 164 2.10 -16.55 -9.44
CA PHE A 164 0.90 -16.19 -10.19
C PHE A 164 1.03 -14.80 -10.80
N LEU A 165 1.49 -13.83 -10.01
CA LEU A 165 1.90 -12.52 -10.49
C LEU A 165 3.36 -12.58 -10.94
N LYS A 166 3.65 -11.92 -12.06
CA LYS A 166 5.04 -11.69 -12.51
C LYS A 166 5.58 -10.46 -11.79
N VAL A 167 6.84 -10.53 -11.34
CA VAL A 167 7.55 -9.35 -10.86
C VAL A 167 7.65 -8.34 -11.99
N LYS A 168 7.05 -7.17 -11.78
CA LYS A 168 6.95 -6.09 -12.75
C LYS A 168 8.22 -5.26 -12.79
N ASP A 169 8.69 -4.81 -11.62
CA ASP A 169 9.92 -4.02 -11.47
C ASP A 169 10.38 -4.02 -10.00
N TRP A 170 11.49 -3.32 -9.73
CA TRP A 170 11.92 -2.92 -8.41
C TRP A 170 11.19 -1.65 -7.95
N VAL A 171 10.73 -1.64 -6.70
CA VAL A 171 10.16 -0.43 -6.11
C VAL A 171 11.26 0.59 -5.78
N ARG A 172 10.97 1.86 -5.99
CA ARG A 172 11.83 2.98 -5.60
C ARG A 172 11.39 3.52 -4.25
N LEU A 173 12.33 4.03 -3.46
CA LEU A 173 12.07 4.57 -2.13
C LEU A 173 12.49 6.04 -2.04
N GLU A 174 11.73 6.81 -1.25
CA GLU A 174 12.14 8.08 -0.64
C GLU A 174 12.31 7.82 0.86
N GLY A 175 13.55 7.66 1.33
CA GLY A 175 13.78 7.16 2.70
C GLY A 175 13.22 5.74 2.87
N SER A 176 12.28 5.55 3.79
CA SER A 176 11.56 4.29 4.03
C SER A 176 10.27 4.17 3.22
N HIS A 177 9.85 5.24 2.53
CA HIS A 177 8.55 5.34 1.88
C HIS A 177 8.61 4.80 0.45
N PRO A 178 7.83 3.78 0.08
CA PRO A 178 7.69 3.37 -1.31
C PRO A 178 7.09 4.47 -2.17
N ILE A 179 7.70 4.71 -3.33
CA ILE A 179 7.19 5.69 -4.29
C ILE A 179 6.19 4.98 -5.21
N VAL A 180 4.97 5.50 -5.25
CA VAL A 180 3.92 5.07 -6.17
C VAL A 180 3.56 6.19 -7.14
N TYR A 181 3.00 5.80 -8.27
CA TYR A 181 2.68 6.62 -9.42
C TYR A 181 1.21 6.35 -9.77
N VAL A 182 0.36 7.38 -9.67
CA VAL A 182 -1.10 7.30 -9.87
C VAL A 182 -1.45 8.00 -11.18
N GLU A 183 -2.19 7.33 -12.07
CA GLU A 183 -2.66 7.94 -13.32
C GLU A 183 -3.64 9.07 -13.05
N ALA A 184 -3.64 10.12 -13.89
CA ALA A 184 -4.80 11.01 -13.97
C ALA A 184 -5.99 10.22 -14.54
N TYR A 185 -7.21 10.71 -14.31
CA TYR A 185 -8.47 10.22 -14.84
C TYR A 185 -9.00 8.95 -14.16
N GLY A 186 -8.38 7.80 -14.41
CA GLY A 186 -8.82 6.50 -13.86
C GLY A 186 -7.88 5.90 -12.82
N HIS A 187 -7.05 6.75 -12.21
CA HIS A 187 -6.30 6.54 -10.96
C HIS A 187 -5.49 5.24 -10.76
N GLY A 188 -5.21 4.49 -11.82
CA GLY A 188 -4.44 3.25 -11.71
C GLY A 188 -3.06 3.47 -11.06
N ILE A 189 -2.74 2.66 -10.05
CA ILE A 189 -1.53 2.81 -9.22
C ILE A 189 -0.41 1.88 -9.68
N TYR A 190 0.80 2.41 -9.77
CA TYR A 190 2.00 1.68 -10.16
C TYR A 190 3.19 2.03 -9.26
N ALA A 191 4.03 1.06 -8.91
CA ALA A 191 5.29 1.31 -8.17
C ALA A 191 6.53 1.40 -9.08
N HIS A 192 6.34 1.79 -10.35
CA HIS A 192 7.42 2.10 -11.29
C HIS A 192 7.14 3.42 -11.99
N ARG A 193 8.20 4.12 -12.40
CA ARG A 193 8.08 5.49 -12.92
C ARG A 193 7.18 5.54 -14.15
N LYS A 194 6.13 6.35 -14.07
CA LYS A 194 5.32 6.77 -15.21
C LYS A 194 5.53 8.26 -15.51
N ILE A 195 5.26 8.63 -16.76
CA ILE A 195 5.21 10.03 -17.19
C ILE A 195 3.75 10.43 -17.12
N PHE A 196 3.47 11.50 -16.39
CA PHE A 196 2.13 12.01 -16.19
C PHE A 196 1.96 13.34 -16.90
N LEU A 197 0.82 13.49 -17.57
CA LEU A 197 0.40 14.69 -18.27
C LEU A 197 -1.08 14.91 -17.93
N PRO A 198 -1.53 16.15 -17.71
CA PRO A 198 -0.77 17.39 -17.90
C PRO A 198 0.12 17.82 -16.72
N HIS A 199 -0.27 17.54 -15.47
CA HIS A 199 0.46 17.97 -14.28
C HIS A 199 0.69 16.82 -13.30
N VAL A 200 1.45 17.10 -12.22
CA VAL A 200 1.73 16.13 -11.15
C VAL A 200 1.62 16.83 -9.80
N VAL A 201 0.85 16.22 -8.90
CA VAL A 201 0.88 16.54 -7.47
C VAL A 201 1.65 15.44 -6.72
N ILE A 202 2.44 15.81 -5.72
CA ILE A 202 3.16 14.85 -4.87
C ILE A 202 2.64 14.91 -3.45
N TYR A 203 2.11 13.78 -2.97
CA TYR A 203 1.60 13.67 -1.61
C TYR A 203 2.56 12.88 -0.70
N ARG A 204 2.74 13.34 0.53
CA ARG A 204 3.53 12.71 1.59
C ARG A 204 2.71 12.57 2.87
N VAL A 205 2.97 11.52 3.64
CA VAL A 205 2.29 11.32 4.93
C VAL A 205 2.64 12.47 5.88
N GLY A 206 1.63 13.01 6.55
CA GLY A 206 1.80 14.02 7.58
C GLY A 206 0.71 13.98 8.64
N GLU A 207 0.77 14.93 9.56
CA GLU A 207 -0.13 15.00 10.73
C GLU A 207 -1.51 15.58 10.41
N ARG A 208 -1.67 16.19 9.23
CA ARG A 208 -2.90 16.84 8.77
C ARG A 208 -3.10 16.60 7.28
N ALA A 209 -4.36 16.54 6.86
CA ALA A 209 -4.73 16.52 5.46
C ALA A 209 -4.68 17.96 4.90
N GLU A 210 -4.17 18.08 3.68
CA GLU A 210 -4.11 19.33 2.92
C GLU A 210 -4.81 19.17 1.57
N VAL A 211 -5.37 20.26 1.06
CA VAL A 211 -5.82 20.38 -0.33
C VAL A 211 -4.63 20.87 -1.14
N PRO A 212 -4.30 20.27 -2.30
CA PRO A 212 -3.23 20.79 -3.16
C PRO A 212 -3.45 22.27 -3.51
N GLU A 213 -2.42 23.11 -3.38
CA GLU A 213 -2.52 24.55 -3.69
C GLU A 213 -2.60 24.82 -5.20
N SER A 214 -2.12 23.87 -6.00
CA SER A 214 -2.17 23.89 -7.46
C SER A 214 -2.09 22.47 -8.05
N PHE A 215 -2.26 22.34 -9.37
CA PHE A 215 -2.08 21.05 -10.05
C PHE A 215 -0.62 20.59 -10.15
N GLU A 216 0.35 21.42 -9.75
CA GLU A 216 1.78 21.13 -9.76
C GLU A 216 2.42 21.17 -8.36
N ASP A 217 1.60 21.01 -7.31
CA ASP A 217 2.05 21.03 -5.93
C ASP A 217 2.94 19.81 -5.59
N ASP A 218 4.19 20.04 -5.22
CA ASP A 218 5.19 18.99 -5.05
C ASP A 218 5.40 18.55 -3.59
N ASP A 219 4.58 19.06 -2.65
CA ASP A 219 4.64 18.70 -1.24
C ASP A 219 3.30 18.88 -0.51
N VAL A 220 2.32 18.03 -0.81
CA VAL A 220 1.01 18.01 -0.15
C VAL A 220 1.00 16.98 0.98
N SER A 221 0.63 17.39 2.18
CA SER A 221 0.45 16.47 3.31
C SER A 221 -0.88 15.70 3.19
N TYR A 222 -0.81 14.37 3.26
CA TYR A 222 -2.00 13.53 3.47
C TYR A 222 -2.03 12.95 4.89
N GLN A 223 -3.22 12.82 5.45
CA GLN A 223 -3.42 12.18 6.74
C GLN A 223 -3.82 10.71 6.58
N LEU A 224 -3.21 9.84 7.38
CA LEU A 224 -3.61 8.43 7.47
C LEU A 224 -4.87 8.26 8.32
N VAL A 225 -5.86 7.54 7.79
CA VAL A 225 -7.13 7.24 8.47
C VAL A 225 -7.36 5.73 8.53
N PRO A 226 -7.66 5.13 9.71
CA PRO A 226 -7.79 3.68 9.79
C PRO A 226 -9.07 3.18 9.09
N ILE A 227 -8.93 2.23 8.17
CA ILE A 227 -10.06 1.56 7.48
C ILE A 227 -11.01 0.94 8.50
N TYR A 228 -10.48 0.31 9.55
CA TYR A 228 -11.28 -0.36 10.57
C TYR A 228 -12.17 0.61 11.35
N GLU A 229 -11.73 1.84 11.58
CA GLU A 229 -12.45 2.84 12.37
C GLU A 229 -13.36 3.73 11.52
N THR A 230 -13.22 3.67 10.19
CA THR A 230 -13.98 4.47 9.23
C THR A 230 -14.79 3.56 8.29
N LEU A 231 -14.28 3.25 7.09
CA LEU A 231 -15.00 2.49 6.06
C LEU A 231 -15.63 1.21 6.61
N TRP A 232 -14.89 0.46 7.43
CA TRP A 232 -15.38 -0.81 7.98
C TRP A 232 -16.55 -0.63 8.94
N MET A 233 -16.66 0.51 9.63
CA MET A 233 -17.78 0.78 10.54
C MET A 233 -19.10 0.99 9.78
N HIS A 234 -19.01 1.41 8.52
CA HIS A 234 -20.17 1.61 7.63
C HIS A 234 -20.48 0.40 6.76
N ARG A 235 -19.71 -0.70 6.84
CA ARG A 235 -19.83 -1.88 5.95
C ARG A 235 -21.25 -2.48 5.85
N ASP A 236 -22.10 -2.27 6.86
CA ASP A 236 -23.46 -2.84 6.92
C ASP A 236 -24.51 -1.88 6.32
N GLU A 237 -24.09 -0.68 5.91
CA GLU A 237 -24.87 0.32 5.19
C GLU A 237 -24.88 -0.01 3.69
N ILE A 238 -25.72 -0.98 3.33
CA ILE A 238 -25.76 -1.57 1.98
C ILE A 238 -27.08 -1.21 1.26
N GLY A 239 -26.97 -0.64 0.06
CA GLY A 239 -28.04 -0.41 -0.89
C GLY A 239 -28.16 1.05 -1.32
N PRO A 240 -29.15 1.38 -2.17
CA PRO A 240 -29.25 2.70 -2.78
C PRO A 240 -29.39 3.83 -1.75
N GLY A 241 -28.53 4.84 -1.84
CA GLY A 241 -28.48 5.99 -0.94
C GLY A 241 -27.75 5.72 0.38
N TRP A 242 -26.97 4.63 0.45
CA TRP A 242 -26.08 4.31 1.58
C TRP A 242 -24.62 4.34 1.14
N ALA A 243 -23.69 3.97 2.01
CA ALA A 243 -22.26 4.01 1.72
C ALA A 243 -21.86 3.03 0.62
N PHE A 244 -22.46 1.84 0.62
CA PHE A 244 -21.97 0.72 -0.16
C PHE A 244 -23.09 -0.08 -0.84
N ASP A 245 -22.74 -0.89 -1.83
CA ASP A 245 -23.66 -1.83 -2.49
C ASP A 245 -22.92 -3.13 -2.93
N GLN A 246 -23.57 -3.93 -3.78
CA GLN A 246 -23.11 -5.20 -4.32
C GLN A 246 -22.75 -6.22 -3.22
N PRO A 247 -23.71 -6.62 -2.37
CA PRO A 247 -23.45 -7.56 -1.29
C PRO A 247 -22.91 -8.89 -1.82
N PHE A 248 -21.83 -9.38 -1.20
CA PHE A 248 -21.26 -10.70 -1.45
C PHE A 248 -21.00 -11.44 -0.15
N ASN A 249 -20.97 -12.77 -0.22
CA ASN A 249 -20.65 -13.60 0.94
C ASN A 249 -19.14 -13.83 1.04
N TYR A 250 -18.55 -13.45 2.16
CA TYR A 250 -17.19 -13.79 2.53
C TYR A 250 -17.20 -14.62 3.82
N ARG A 251 -16.93 -15.93 3.68
CA ARG A 251 -16.84 -16.89 4.80
C ARG A 251 -18.07 -16.86 5.73
N GLY A 252 -19.27 -16.70 5.17
CA GLY A 252 -20.52 -16.66 5.93
C GLY A 252 -20.97 -15.27 6.39
N ARG A 253 -20.16 -14.23 6.18
CA ARG A 253 -20.53 -12.82 6.40
C ARG A 253 -20.95 -12.16 5.10
N THR A 254 -21.97 -11.33 5.12
CA THR A 254 -22.30 -10.45 3.98
C THR A 254 -21.45 -9.19 4.09
N LEU A 255 -20.73 -8.85 3.02
CA LEU A 255 -19.95 -7.63 2.90
C LEU A 255 -20.31 -6.93 1.58
N PRO A 256 -20.21 -5.61 1.47
CA PRO A 256 -20.43 -4.91 0.21
C PRO A 256 -19.17 -4.97 -0.66
N ALA A 257 -19.33 -5.30 -1.94
CA ALA A 257 -18.21 -5.33 -2.87
C ALA A 257 -17.89 -3.94 -3.45
N ALA A 258 -18.85 -3.02 -3.45
CA ALA A 258 -18.72 -1.74 -4.12
C ALA A 258 -19.13 -0.57 -3.21
N ILE A 259 -18.57 0.60 -3.48
CA ILE A 259 -19.15 1.87 -3.05
C ILE A 259 -20.41 2.08 -3.89
N ASP A 260 -21.53 2.46 -3.25
CA ASP A 260 -22.78 2.74 -3.95
C ASP A 260 -22.51 3.88 -4.95
N GLY A 261 -22.97 3.76 -6.19
CA GLY A 261 -22.73 4.79 -7.19
C GLY A 261 -23.58 4.59 -8.44
N ASP A 262 -24.10 5.68 -9.01
CA ASP A 262 -25.04 5.62 -10.12
C ASP A 262 -24.64 6.39 -11.38
N ASN A 263 -23.75 7.38 -11.26
CA ASN A 263 -23.38 8.20 -12.42
C ASN A 263 -22.42 7.45 -13.34
N TYR A 264 -22.75 7.42 -14.63
CA TYR A 264 -21.96 6.83 -15.72
C TYR A 264 -21.64 5.33 -15.58
N GLY A 265 -22.08 4.68 -14.50
CA GLY A 265 -22.03 3.24 -14.33
C GLY A 265 -22.44 2.85 -12.91
N GLN A 266 -23.29 1.83 -12.77
CA GLN A 266 -23.73 1.36 -11.47
C GLN A 266 -22.62 0.59 -10.73
N ASP A 267 -22.34 0.98 -9.49
CA ASP A 267 -21.51 0.29 -8.48
C ASP A 267 -20.15 -0.18 -8.98
N LYS A 268 -19.40 0.73 -9.63
CA LYS A 268 -18.14 0.41 -10.31
C LYS A 268 -16.92 0.42 -9.39
N ALA A 269 -16.90 1.31 -8.40
CA ALA A 269 -15.80 1.45 -7.46
C ALA A 269 -15.85 0.33 -6.42
N ASN A 270 -14.76 -0.41 -6.24
CA ASN A 270 -14.70 -1.48 -5.24
C ASN A 270 -14.44 -0.91 -3.85
N THR A 271 -14.95 -1.56 -2.81
CA THR A 271 -14.45 -1.37 -1.45
C THR A 271 -13.08 -2.03 -1.27
N PRO A 272 -12.29 -1.70 -0.21
CA PRO A 272 -11.01 -2.37 0.04
C PRO A 272 -11.11 -3.91 0.11
N TRP A 273 -12.23 -4.43 0.63
CA TRP A 273 -12.51 -5.86 0.71
C TRP A 273 -13.33 -6.39 -0.47
N GLY A 274 -13.66 -5.56 -1.45
CA GLY A 274 -14.48 -5.89 -2.62
C GLY A 274 -13.70 -6.38 -3.84
N TYR A 275 -12.38 -6.12 -3.87
CA TYR A 275 -11.52 -6.48 -4.99
C TYR A 275 -11.57 -7.97 -5.34
N ASN A 276 -11.65 -8.28 -6.63
CA ASN A 276 -11.71 -9.63 -7.20
C ASN A 276 -10.62 -9.88 -8.25
N GLN A 277 -9.63 -9.00 -8.33
CA GLN A 277 -8.48 -9.12 -9.22
C GLN A 277 -7.49 -10.17 -8.70
N ALA A 278 -6.70 -10.72 -9.62
CA ALA A 278 -5.65 -11.70 -9.33
C ALA A 278 -6.06 -12.97 -8.55
N THR A 279 -7.35 -13.33 -8.54
CA THR A 279 -7.81 -14.45 -7.70
C THR A 279 -7.46 -15.82 -8.25
N GLY A 280 -7.38 -15.93 -9.59
CA GLY A 280 -7.32 -17.21 -10.28
C GLY A 280 -8.43 -18.16 -9.81
N ASN A 281 -8.07 -19.41 -9.54
CA ASN A 281 -8.99 -20.43 -8.99
C ASN A 281 -8.71 -20.73 -7.49
N VAL A 282 -7.89 -19.91 -6.83
CA VAL A 282 -7.37 -20.20 -5.46
C VAL A 282 -7.89 -19.21 -4.44
N LEU A 283 -7.90 -17.93 -4.80
CA LEU A 283 -8.39 -16.87 -3.92
C LEU A 283 -9.87 -16.60 -4.18
N SER A 284 -10.53 -16.08 -3.16
CA SER A 284 -11.88 -15.52 -3.25
C SER A 284 -11.81 -14.00 -3.40
N ARG A 285 -12.91 -13.38 -3.87
CA ARG A 285 -13.10 -11.93 -3.75
C ARG A 285 -12.79 -11.50 -2.30
N GLY A 286 -12.08 -10.40 -2.17
CA GLY A 286 -11.69 -9.82 -0.88
C GLY A 286 -10.47 -10.45 -0.21
N ASP A 287 -9.97 -11.60 -0.68
CA ASP A 287 -8.79 -12.24 -0.07
C ASP A 287 -7.55 -11.33 -0.11
N TRP A 288 -7.41 -10.44 -1.11
CA TRP A 288 -6.28 -9.51 -1.17
C TRP A 288 -6.19 -8.63 0.08
N PHE A 289 -7.32 -8.14 0.60
CA PHE A 289 -7.37 -7.30 1.79
C PHE A 289 -7.64 -8.08 3.08
N LEU A 290 -8.60 -9.01 3.06
CA LEU A 290 -9.07 -9.73 4.25
C LEU A 290 -8.15 -10.90 4.65
N ASP A 291 -7.46 -11.51 3.67
CA ASP A 291 -6.52 -12.61 3.89
C ASP A 291 -5.20 -12.39 3.11
N PRO A 292 -4.48 -11.29 3.39
CA PRO A 292 -3.34 -10.85 2.58
C PRO A 292 -2.19 -11.85 2.59
N ALA A 293 -2.01 -12.63 3.67
CA ALA A 293 -0.99 -13.67 3.72
C ALA A 293 -1.30 -14.84 2.78
N LYS A 294 -2.57 -15.26 2.68
CA LYS A 294 -3.00 -16.24 1.69
C LYS A 294 -2.87 -15.69 0.27
N ALA A 295 -3.28 -14.44 0.06
CA ALA A 295 -3.18 -13.79 -1.25
C ALA A 295 -1.72 -13.73 -1.73
N LEU A 296 -0.82 -13.24 -0.89
CA LEU A 296 0.60 -13.12 -1.21
C LEU A 296 1.27 -14.47 -1.48
N ALA A 297 0.95 -15.51 -0.69
CA ALA A 297 1.45 -16.88 -0.92
C ALA A 297 1.01 -17.45 -2.28
N TYR A 298 -0.12 -16.97 -2.81
CA TYR A 298 -0.57 -17.32 -4.16
C TYR A 298 0.12 -16.45 -5.21
N HIS A 299 0.15 -15.13 -5.01
CA HIS A 299 0.69 -14.14 -5.95
C HIS A 299 2.18 -14.33 -6.22
N ALA A 300 2.97 -14.57 -5.16
CA ALA A 300 4.43 -14.57 -5.21
C ALA A 300 5.05 -15.83 -4.60
N GLY A 301 6.32 -16.08 -4.93
CA GLY A 301 7.15 -17.09 -4.27
C GLY A 301 8.17 -16.42 -3.36
N PHE A 302 8.45 -17.05 -2.21
CA PHE A 302 9.38 -16.52 -1.20
C PHE A 302 10.48 -17.53 -0.90
N SER A 303 11.70 -17.02 -0.66
CA SER A 303 12.75 -17.79 0.01
C SER A 303 12.86 -17.33 1.46
N GLY A 304 12.60 -18.23 2.42
CA GLY A 304 12.65 -17.93 3.85
C GLY A 304 11.34 -18.29 4.56
N ASP A 305 11.18 -17.79 5.78
CA ASP A 305 10.03 -18.08 6.62
C ASP A 305 8.79 -17.28 6.21
N PHE A 306 7.70 -17.98 5.88
CA PHE A 306 6.43 -17.37 5.54
C PHE A 306 5.29 -18.00 6.35
N SER A 307 4.54 -17.18 7.09
CA SER A 307 3.43 -17.63 7.93
C SER A 307 2.12 -17.03 7.46
N VAL A 308 1.11 -17.88 7.34
CA VAL A 308 -0.30 -17.51 7.13
C VAL A 308 -1.09 -17.45 8.44
N GLU A 309 -0.42 -17.62 9.58
CA GLU A 309 -1.05 -17.57 10.90
C GLU A 309 -1.05 -16.13 11.41
N TYR A 310 -2.24 -15.54 11.48
CA TYR A 310 -2.44 -14.17 11.95
C TYR A 310 -2.24 -14.04 13.46
N VAL A 311 -1.43 -13.05 13.85
CA VAL A 311 -1.32 -12.56 15.23
C VAL A 311 -2.28 -11.39 15.43
N TYR A 312 -2.52 -10.60 14.38
CA TYR A 312 -3.50 -9.53 14.37
C TYR A 312 -4.15 -9.42 12.98
N ASN A 313 -5.47 -9.60 12.93
CA ASN A 313 -6.29 -9.32 11.75
C ASN A 313 -7.70 -8.95 12.26
N PRO A 314 -8.02 -7.66 12.41
CA PRO A 314 -9.26 -7.25 13.06
C PRO A 314 -10.50 -7.62 12.23
N TYR A 315 -10.38 -7.74 10.92
CA TYR A 315 -11.51 -8.02 10.02
C TYR A 315 -12.00 -9.47 10.06
N LEU A 316 -11.11 -10.41 10.41
CA LEU A 316 -11.46 -11.83 10.55
C LEU A 316 -11.92 -12.20 11.96
N THR A 317 -11.60 -11.37 12.96
CA THR A 317 -11.98 -11.59 14.36
C THR A 317 -13.23 -10.80 14.77
N ASP A 318 -13.51 -9.69 14.09
CA ASP A 318 -14.76 -8.94 14.19
C ASP A 318 -15.92 -9.79 13.68
N ARG A 319 -16.89 -10.05 14.57
CA ARG A 319 -18.06 -10.91 14.32
C ARG A 319 -19.34 -10.11 14.29
#